data_AF-A0A3N1JDP1-F1
#
_entry.id   AF-A0A3N1JDP1-F1
#
_cell.length_a   1.000
_cell.length_b   1.000
_cell.length_c   1.000
_cell.angle_alpha   90.00
_cell.angle_beta   90.00
_cell.angle_gamma   90.00
#
_symmetry.space_group_name_H-M   'P 1'
#
loop_
_entity.id
_entity.type
_entity.pdbx_description
1 polymer ?
#
loop_
_entity_poly.entity_id
_entity_poly.type
_entity_poly.pdbx_seq_one_letter_code
_entity_poly.pdbx_strand_id
1 'polypeptide(L)'
;MTMDGPGTGGRHRDWPPRDDDDLDRAFGPDTASVPVRTTPQRVRSWSLLLGGVVVVAVVLVVALSMIIGSVQTGVGGIFPRPDATLAKFTSEARTIAGVAGTSTAEPTKTSFASYDVTATVTATPGLVDTAREDLVDRLSAAAADTSGNGVHVWAVADFGDVEVGISPSDERTEQRLALAWTVRAIPGVQEVHCLWTTAGESRSDEPDAQAVTVETAPTGVDQHTAQTRVAEAVHRVFPDATVEVAPAKS
;
A
#
# COMPACT_ATOMS: atom_id res chain seq x y z
N MET A 1 -74.88 44.20 8.33
CA MET A 1 -76.28 43.74 8.18
C MET A 1 -76.41 43.10 6.81
N THR A 2 -76.46 41.77 6.82
CA THR A 2 -77.23 40.85 5.97
C THR A 2 -78.04 41.39 4.78
N MET A 3 -77.84 40.76 3.61
CA MET A 3 -78.79 39.88 2.87
C MET A 3 -78.14 39.54 1.51
N ASP A 4 -77.74 38.29 1.21
CA ASP A 4 -78.56 37.16 0.70
C ASP A 4 -79.63 37.62 -0.31
N GLY A 5 -79.76 37.12 -1.54
CA GLY A 5 -79.32 35.89 -2.19
C GLY A 5 -80.02 35.81 -3.56
N PRO A 6 -80.56 34.65 -3.99
CA PRO A 6 -79.99 33.87 -5.10
C PRO A 6 -80.94 33.63 -6.29
N GLY A 7 -80.39 33.14 -7.40
CA GLY A 7 -81.14 32.72 -8.59
C GLY A 7 -80.60 31.40 -9.16
N THR A 8 -80.93 30.31 -8.48
CA THR A 8 -80.81 28.91 -8.93
C THR A 8 -81.52 28.61 -10.25
N GLY A 9 -80.91 27.73 -11.05
CA GLY A 9 -81.64 26.66 -11.73
C GLY A 9 -81.58 26.66 -13.26
N GLY A 10 -80.92 25.65 -13.83
CA GLY A 10 -81.11 25.30 -15.24
C GLY A 10 -79.99 24.47 -15.86
N ARG A 11 -79.93 23.18 -15.55
CA ARG A 11 -79.13 22.19 -16.28
C ARG A 11 -79.66 22.07 -17.71
N HIS A 12 -78.82 22.20 -18.73
CA HIS A 12 -78.90 21.37 -19.94
C HIS A 12 -77.49 21.11 -20.49
N ARG A 13 -77.19 19.82 -20.61
CA ARG A 13 -76.02 19.23 -21.26
C ARG A 13 -76.27 19.26 -22.76
N ASP A 14 -75.34 19.82 -23.52
CA ASP A 14 -75.17 19.52 -24.95
C ASP A 14 -73.68 19.26 -25.21
N TRP A 15 -73.30 17.99 -25.07
CA TRP A 15 -72.03 17.46 -25.54
C TRP A 15 -72.34 16.70 -26.84
N PRO A 16 -71.69 16.99 -27.97
CA PRO A 16 -71.96 16.28 -29.22
C PRO A 16 -71.56 14.80 -29.11
N PRO A 17 -72.28 13.89 -29.79
CA PRO A 17 -72.06 12.45 -29.66
C PRO A 17 -70.65 12.08 -30.12
N ARG A 18 -69.98 11.25 -29.30
CA ARG A 18 -68.74 10.57 -29.69
C ARG A 18 -69.14 9.43 -30.63
N ASP A 19 -68.69 9.52 -31.87
CA ASP A 19 -68.61 8.34 -32.74
C ASP A 19 -67.47 7.48 -32.21
N ASP A 20 -67.86 6.43 -31.49
CA ASP A 20 -67.04 5.28 -31.20
C ASP A 20 -66.83 4.48 -32.51
N ASP A 21 -65.65 3.86 -32.65
CA ASP A 21 -65.39 2.68 -33.50
C ASP A 21 -65.23 2.82 -35.02
N ASP A 22 -64.36 3.72 -35.51
CA ASP A 22 -63.84 3.67 -36.89
C ASP A 22 -62.36 3.24 -37.00
N LEU A 23 -61.66 3.04 -35.87
CA LEU A 23 -60.26 2.60 -35.86
C LEU A 23 -60.11 1.07 -36.00
N ASP A 24 -61.11 0.30 -35.60
CA ASP A 24 -61.10 -1.17 -35.66
C ASP A 24 -61.42 -1.72 -37.06
N ARG A 25 -61.92 -0.88 -37.98
CA ARG A 25 -62.21 -1.25 -39.37
C ARG A 25 -61.04 -0.99 -40.32
N ALA A 26 -60.19 -0.01 -40.00
CA ALA A 26 -59.07 0.41 -40.85
C ALA A 26 -57.84 -0.51 -40.72
N PHE A 27 -57.73 -1.22 -39.59
CA PHE A 27 -56.64 -2.14 -39.31
C PHE A 27 -57.25 -3.50 -38.98
N GLY A 28 -57.27 -4.41 -39.95
CA GLY A 28 -57.70 -5.79 -39.73
C GLY A 28 -56.95 -6.45 -38.55
N PRO A 29 -57.41 -7.63 -38.08
CA PRO A 29 -57.00 -8.26 -36.81
C PRO A 29 -55.49 -8.60 -36.65
N ASP A 30 -54.65 -8.21 -37.60
CA ASP A 30 -53.24 -8.56 -37.69
C ASP A 30 -52.27 -7.43 -37.26
N THR A 31 -52.74 -6.29 -36.75
CA THR A 31 -51.83 -5.24 -36.21
C THR A 31 -51.39 -5.47 -34.76
N ALA A 32 -51.87 -6.54 -34.11
CA ALA A 32 -51.41 -6.96 -32.79
C ALA A 32 -50.12 -7.79 -32.88
N SER A 33 -49.01 -7.21 -33.31
CA SER A 33 -47.70 -7.86 -33.17
C SER A 33 -46.55 -6.89 -32.98
N VAL A 34 -46.67 -6.01 -31.97
CA VAL A 34 -45.44 -5.56 -31.29
C VAL A 34 -44.92 -6.78 -30.53
N PRO A 35 -43.70 -7.28 -30.79
CA PRO A 35 -43.14 -8.37 -30.01
C PRO A 35 -43.01 -7.90 -28.56
N VAL A 36 -43.96 -8.31 -27.71
CA VAL A 36 -43.89 -8.12 -26.28
C VAL A 36 -42.72 -8.98 -25.81
N ARG A 37 -41.55 -8.36 -25.67
CA ARG A 37 -40.38 -9.01 -25.08
C ARG A 37 -40.82 -9.64 -23.77
N THR A 38 -40.70 -10.95 -23.69
CA THR A 38 -41.17 -11.72 -22.55
C THR A 38 -40.42 -11.25 -21.29
N THR A 39 -41.16 -11.19 -20.18
CA THR A 39 -40.72 -10.78 -18.84
C THR A 39 -39.32 -11.29 -18.43
N PRO A 40 -38.89 -12.53 -18.77
CA PRO A 40 -37.55 -13.02 -18.42
C PRO A 40 -36.38 -12.25 -19.06
N GLN A 41 -36.56 -11.70 -20.27
CA GLN A 41 -35.50 -10.95 -20.96
C GLN A 41 -35.30 -9.55 -20.38
N ARG A 42 -36.37 -8.90 -19.90
CA ARG A 42 -36.28 -7.60 -19.21
C ARG A 42 -35.53 -7.70 -17.89
N VAL A 43 -35.80 -8.76 -17.11
CA VAL A 43 -35.13 -8.99 -15.83
C VAL A 43 -33.63 -9.20 -16.03
N ARG A 44 -33.22 -9.96 -17.04
CA ARG A 44 -31.80 -10.23 -17.34
C ARG A 44 -31.03 -8.98 -17.80
N SER A 45 -31.67 -8.09 -18.58
CA SER A 45 -31.07 -6.81 -18.95
C SER A 45 -30.98 -5.84 -17.76
N TRP A 46 -31.97 -5.86 -16.87
CA TRP A 46 -31.97 -5.01 -15.68
C TRP A 46 -30.93 -5.47 -14.67
N SER A 47 -30.72 -6.77 -14.48
CA SER A 47 -29.69 -7.29 -13.57
C SER A 47 -28.26 -7.03 -14.07
N LEU A 48 -28.02 -7.04 -15.38
CA LEU A 48 -26.73 -6.65 -15.95
C LEU A 48 -26.45 -5.15 -15.81
N LEU A 49 -27.46 -4.31 -16.00
CA LEU A 49 -27.35 -2.86 -15.76
C LEU A 49 -27.16 -2.56 -14.27
N LEU A 50 -27.92 -3.18 -13.37
CA LEU A 50 -27.76 -3.01 -11.93
C LEU A 50 -26.39 -3.52 -11.47
N GLY A 51 -25.93 -4.67 -11.97
CA GLY A 51 -24.60 -5.21 -11.69
C GLY A 51 -23.49 -4.26 -12.14
N GLY A 52 -23.59 -3.72 -13.35
CA GLY A 52 -22.64 -2.72 -13.86
C GLY A 52 -22.61 -1.44 -13.02
N VAL A 53 -23.77 -0.91 -12.63
CA VAL A 53 -23.88 0.29 -11.78
C VAL A 53 -23.29 0.04 -10.39
N VAL A 54 -23.52 -1.13 -9.79
CA VAL A 54 -22.95 -1.50 -8.49
C VAL A 54 -21.43 -1.57 -8.59
N VAL A 55 -20.88 -2.19 -9.63
CA VAL A 55 -19.42 -2.27 -9.84
C VAL A 55 -18.83 -0.87 -9.99
N VAL A 56 -19.42 0.00 -10.82
CA VAL A 56 -18.96 1.38 -11.00
C VAL A 56 -19.05 2.16 -9.70
N ALA A 57 -20.14 2.02 -8.94
CA ALA A 57 -20.30 2.68 -7.64
C ALA A 57 -19.25 2.20 -6.62
N VAL A 58 -18.94 0.91 -6.58
CA VAL A 58 -17.87 0.37 -5.72
C VAL A 58 -16.51 0.92 -6.14
N VAL A 59 -16.20 0.95 -7.44
CA VAL A 59 -14.96 1.57 -7.94
C VAL A 59 -14.89 3.04 -7.57
N LEU A 60 -15.99 3.79 -7.73
CA LEU A 60 -16.06 5.21 -7.37
C LEU A 60 -15.85 5.42 -5.88
N VAL A 61 -16.44 4.59 -5.03
CA VAL A 61 -16.28 4.65 -3.56
C VAL A 61 -14.84 4.32 -3.17
N VAL A 62 -14.23 3.30 -3.77
CA VAL A 62 -12.83 2.93 -3.50
C VAL A 62 -11.88 4.05 -3.96
N ALA A 63 -12.08 4.57 -5.17
CA ALA A 63 -11.30 5.69 -5.70
C ALA A 63 -11.48 6.97 -4.87
N LEU A 64 -12.71 7.30 -4.46
CA LEU A 64 -12.95 8.43 -3.56
C LEU A 64 -12.33 8.20 -2.19
N SER A 65 -12.35 6.97 -1.67
CA SER A 65 -11.74 6.66 -0.37
C SER A 65 -10.22 6.79 -0.43
N MET A 66 -9.58 6.40 -1.54
CA MET A 66 -8.16 6.66 -1.80
C MET A 66 -7.86 8.16 -1.90
N ILE A 67 -8.71 8.93 -2.60
CA ILE A 67 -8.55 10.38 -2.72
C ILE A 67 -8.74 11.05 -1.35
N ILE A 68 -9.79 10.73 -0.60
CA ILE A 68 -10.10 11.32 0.71
C ILE A 68 -9.02 10.95 1.75
N GLY A 69 -8.47 9.73 1.69
CA GLY A 69 -7.30 9.33 2.46
C GLY A 69 -6.09 10.23 2.19
N SER A 70 -5.92 10.71 0.95
CA SER A 70 -4.87 11.67 0.59
C SER A 70 -5.14 13.09 1.13
N VAL A 71 -6.40 13.49 1.32
CA VAL A 71 -6.78 14.83 1.81
C VAL A 71 -6.68 14.96 3.34
N GLN A 72 -6.80 13.88 4.10
CA GLN A 72 -6.58 13.90 5.56
C GLN A 72 -5.10 14.09 5.96
N THR A 73 -4.19 14.03 4.99
CA THR A 73 -2.75 14.36 5.11
C THR A 73 -2.43 15.86 5.07
N GLY A 74 -3.42 16.75 5.20
CA GLY A 74 -3.19 18.13 5.66
C GLY A 74 -3.82 19.22 4.83
N VAL A 75 -4.09 20.36 5.48
CA VAL A 75 -4.57 21.59 4.84
C VAL A 75 -3.55 22.00 3.77
N GLY A 76 -3.80 21.60 2.52
CA GLY A 76 -3.02 21.96 1.34
C GLY A 76 -2.22 20.84 0.65
N GLY A 77 -2.12 19.61 1.17
CA GLY A 77 -1.60 18.42 0.44
C GLY A 77 -0.17 18.46 -0.15
N ILE A 78 0.63 19.51 0.07
CA ILE A 78 1.93 19.72 -0.61
C ILE A 78 3.14 19.61 0.34
N PHE A 79 2.92 19.55 1.65
CA PHE A 79 4.02 19.57 2.63
C PHE A 79 4.29 18.18 3.23
N PRO A 80 5.57 17.74 3.27
CA PRO A 80 5.96 16.48 3.92
C PRO A 80 5.56 16.46 5.39
N ARG A 81 5.09 15.30 5.86
CA ARG A 81 4.72 15.07 7.27
C ARG A 81 5.49 13.89 7.85
N PRO A 82 6.80 14.02 8.05
CA PRO A 82 7.66 12.90 8.42
C PRO A 82 7.18 12.19 9.70
N ASP A 83 6.80 12.93 10.75
CA ASP A 83 6.34 12.32 12.01
C ASP A 83 5.04 11.53 11.86
N ALA A 84 4.09 12.04 11.07
CA ALA A 84 2.82 11.36 10.82
C ALA A 84 3.01 10.11 9.95
N THR A 85 3.88 10.20 8.93
CA THR A 85 4.27 9.08 8.09
C THR A 85 4.97 7.99 8.92
N LEU A 86 5.91 8.36 9.79
CA LEU A 86 6.62 7.43 10.67
C LEU A 86 5.67 6.79 11.71
N ALA A 87 4.74 7.54 12.26
CA ALA A 87 3.71 7.02 13.16
C ALA A 87 2.77 6.03 12.47
N LYS A 88 2.39 6.31 11.21
CA LYS A 88 1.60 5.38 10.39
C LYS A 88 2.36 4.07 10.15
N PHE A 89 3.59 4.16 9.65
CA PHE A 89 4.43 2.99 9.38
C PHE A 89 4.60 2.13 10.65
N THR A 90 4.97 2.73 11.78
CA THR A 90 5.17 1.98 13.03
C THR A 90 3.87 1.38 13.57
N SER A 91 2.73 2.03 13.38
CA SER A 91 1.42 1.46 13.72
C SER A 91 1.12 0.22 12.89
N GLU A 92 1.37 0.26 11.57
CA GLU A 92 1.19 -0.88 10.67
C GLU A 92 2.17 -2.01 11.00
N ALA A 93 3.46 -1.68 11.17
CA ALA A 93 4.51 -2.63 11.50
C ALA A 93 4.20 -3.44 12.77
N ARG A 94 3.67 -2.80 13.83
CA ARG A 94 3.28 -3.49 15.08
C ARG A 94 2.18 -4.53 14.90
N THR A 95 1.40 -4.47 13.82
CA THR A 95 0.36 -5.46 13.54
C THR A 95 0.88 -6.67 12.75
N ILE A 96 2.13 -6.62 12.28
CA ILE A 96 2.74 -7.71 11.53
C ILE A 96 3.16 -8.83 12.49
N ALA A 97 2.77 -10.06 12.15
CA ALA A 97 3.20 -11.24 12.90
C ALA A 97 4.73 -11.36 12.87
N GLY A 98 5.32 -11.67 14.03
CA GLY A 98 6.77 -11.75 14.18
C GLY A 98 7.43 -10.45 14.63
N VAL A 99 6.71 -9.32 14.77
CA VAL A 99 7.25 -8.10 15.38
C VAL A 99 7.13 -8.15 16.90
N ALA A 100 8.24 -7.95 17.60
CA ALA A 100 8.30 -7.82 19.06
C ALA A 100 8.27 -6.36 19.52
N GLY A 101 8.82 -5.44 18.73
CA GLY A 101 8.89 -4.02 19.07
C GLY A 101 9.23 -3.13 17.89
N THR A 102 9.02 -1.83 18.09
CA THR A 102 9.40 -0.79 17.11
C THR A 102 10.01 0.38 17.86
N SER A 103 11.13 0.91 17.38
CA SER A 103 11.69 2.19 17.79
C SER A 103 11.87 3.10 16.57
N THR A 104 11.98 4.40 16.80
CA THR A 104 12.02 5.41 15.73
C THR A 104 13.22 6.31 15.93
N ALA A 105 13.88 6.67 14.83
CA ALA A 105 14.87 7.73 14.80
C ALA A 105 14.23 9.08 14.44
N GLU A 106 14.94 10.17 14.71
CA GLU A 106 14.53 11.50 14.24
C GLU A 106 14.52 11.55 12.70
N PRO A 107 13.48 12.13 12.07
CA PRO A 107 13.45 12.32 10.64
C PRO A 107 14.65 13.12 10.12
N THR A 108 15.27 12.63 9.05
CA THR A 108 16.38 13.30 8.39
C THR A 108 15.87 14.11 7.21
N LYS A 109 16.10 15.42 7.20
CA LYS A 109 15.73 16.26 6.06
C LYS A 109 16.75 16.09 4.94
N THR A 110 16.30 15.62 3.77
CA THR A 110 17.16 15.32 2.62
C THR A 110 17.08 16.39 1.53
N SER A 111 16.00 17.18 1.48
CA SER A 111 15.89 18.33 0.59
C SER A 111 14.92 19.39 1.13
N PHE A 112 14.64 20.45 0.35
CA PHE A 112 13.69 21.50 0.75
C PHE A 112 12.31 20.94 1.16
N ALA A 113 11.85 19.91 0.45
CA ALA A 113 10.56 19.24 0.68
C ALA A 113 10.71 17.71 0.62
N SER A 114 11.85 17.17 1.10
CA SER A 114 12.05 15.73 1.23
C SER A 114 12.65 15.35 2.59
N TYR A 115 12.18 14.23 3.12
CA TYR A 115 12.61 13.65 4.39
C TYR A 115 12.77 12.14 4.26
N ASP A 116 13.82 11.61 4.87
CA ASP A 116 13.93 10.20 5.20
C ASP A 116 13.44 9.98 6.63
N VAL A 117 12.60 8.97 6.83
CA VAL A 117 12.22 8.50 8.17
C VAL A 117 12.70 7.08 8.35
N THR A 118 13.15 6.74 9.56
CA THR A 118 13.68 5.41 9.85
C THR A 118 13.10 4.87 11.15
N ALA A 119 12.63 3.62 11.09
CA ALA A 119 12.23 2.86 12.26
C ALA A 119 13.05 1.57 12.35
N THR A 120 13.45 1.20 13.56
CA THR A 120 13.97 -0.14 13.83
C THR A 120 12.81 -1.01 14.30
N VAL A 121 12.66 -2.18 13.68
CA VAL A 121 11.63 -3.17 13.98
C VAL A 121 12.32 -4.39 14.55
N THR A 122 12.22 -4.57 15.85
CA THR A 122 12.77 -5.75 16.53
C THR A 122 11.84 -6.94 16.28
N ALA A 123 12.38 -7.97 15.66
CA ALA A 123 11.70 -9.22 15.40
C ALA A 123 11.60 -10.09 16.66
N THR A 124 10.65 -11.00 16.68
CA THR A 124 10.52 -12.02 17.71
C THR A 124 11.73 -12.97 17.61
N PRO A 125 12.39 -13.31 18.73
CA PRO A 125 13.51 -14.24 18.69
C PRO A 125 13.12 -15.62 18.13
N GLY A 126 13.99 -16.21 17.32
CA GLY A 126 13.83 -17.58 16.84
C GLY A 126 12.81 -17.78 15.71
N LEU A 127 12.51 -16.74 14.93
CA LEU A 127 11.72 -16.89 13.70
C LEU A 127 12.39 -17.88 12.73
N VAL A 128 11.60 -18.80 12.18
CA VAL A 128 12.02 -19.67 11.09
C VAL A 128 12.21 -18.89 9.79
N ASP A 129 12.97 -19.43 8.83
CA ASP A 129 13.33 -18.72 7.57
C ASP A 129 12.11 -18.12 6.87
N THR A 130 11.05 -18.91 6.66
CA THR A 130 9.82 -18.44 5.98
C THR A 130 9.13 -17.31 6.73
N ALA A 131 9.16 -17.33 8.07
CA ALA A 131 8.56 -16.27 8.87
C ALA A 131 9.40 -14.99 8.87
N ARG A 132 10.72 -15.09 8.66
CA ARG A 132 11.60 -13.93 8.46
C ARG A 132 11.37 -13.30 7.10
N GLU A 133 11.28 -14.12 6.05
CA GLU A 133 10.95 -13.68 4.69
C GLU A 133 9.58 -12.96 4.67
N ASP A 134 8.54 -13.59 5.22
CA ASP A 134 7.19 -12.99 5.32
C ASP A 134 7.19 -11.67 6.12
N LEU A 135 7.97 -11.59 7.20
CA LEU A 135 8.09 -10.36 8.00
C LEU A 135 8.71 -9.23 7.16
N VAL A 136 9.81 -9.53 6.48
CA VAL A 136 10.57 -8.58 5.67
C VAL A 136 9.77 -8.08 4.47
N ASP A 137 9.07 -8.98 3.78
CA ASP A 137 8.14 -8.66 2.68
C ASP A 137 7.04 -7.70 3.15
N ARG A 138 6.38 -8.02 4.27
CA ARG A 138 5.31 -7.16 4.82
C ARG A 138 5.82 -5.81 5.30
N LEU A 139 7.05 -5.72 5.81
CA LEU A 139 7.68 -4.45 6.19
C LEU A 139 8.03 -3.61 4.95
N SER A 140 8.53 -4.24 3.88
CA SER A 140 8.80 -3.59 2.59
C SER A 140 7.52 -3.01 1.99
N ALA A 141 6.45 -3.81 1.94
CA ALA A 141 5.13 -3.37 1.49
C ALA A 141 4.59 -2.20 2.33
N ALA A 142 4.68 -2.27 3.66
CA ALA A 142 4.25 -1.18 4.54
C ALA A 142 5.08 0.10 4.34
N ALA A 143 6.39 -0.03 4.08
CA ALA A 143 7.27 1.09 3.76
C ALA A 143 6.87 1.73 2.42
N ALA A 144 6.54 0.93 1.41
CA ALA A 144 6.04 1.41 0.11
C ALA A 144 4.69 2.11 0.23
N ASP A 145 3.73 1.54 0.96
CA ASP A 145 2.38 2.08 1.16
C ASP A 145 2.35 3.36 2.01
N THR A 146 3.38 3.56 2.84
CA THR A 146 3.48 4.73 3.72
C THR A 146 4.37 5.82 3.15
N SER A 147 5.31 5.49 2.27
CA SER A 147 6.11 6.47 1.55
C SER A 147 5.26 7.33 0.61
N GLY A 148 5.62 8.60 0.46
CA GLY A 148 4.92 9.55 -0.42
C GLY A 148 5.03 11.00 0.06
N ASN A 149 4.58 11.94 -0.77
CA ASN A 149 4.54 13.38 -0.45
C ASN A 149 5.89 13.95 0.06
N GLY A 150 7.01 13.47 -0.50
CA GLY A 150 8.36 13.87 -0.07
C GLY A 150 8.79 13.26 1.27
N VAL A 151 8.20 12.14 1.69
CA VAL A 151 8.70 11.34 2.82
C VAL A 151 9.01 9.94 2.31
N HIS A 152 10.25 9.50 2.50
CA HIS A 152 10.71 8.16 2.18
C HIS A 152 10.85 7.37 3.48
N VAL A 153 10.14 6.24 3.56
CA VAL A 153 10.17 5.37 4.72
C VAL A 153 11.22 4.29 4.52
N TRP A 154 12.13 4.22 5.47
CA TRP A 154 13.12 3.17 5.59
C TRP A 154 12.91 2.46 6.92
N ALA A 155 13.29 1.19 7.01
CA ALA A 155 13.32 0.49 8.29
C ALA A 155 14.55 -0.40 8.44
N VAL A 156 14.83 -0.80 9.67
CA VAL A 156 15.82 -1.82 9.99
C VAL A 156 15.07 -2.96 10.65
N ALA A 157 15.07 -4.14 10.04
CA ALA A 157 14.60 -5.35 10.70
C ALA A 157 15.74 -5.92 11.54
N ASP A 158 15.55 -5.93 12.86
CA ASP A 158 16.50 -6.42 13.85
C ASP A 158 16.10 -7.83 14.29
N PHE A 159 16.89 -8.82 13.91
CA PHE A 159 16.72 -10.23 14.27
C PHE A 159 17.62 -10.67 15.44
N GLY A 160 18.26 -9.73 16.13
CA GLY A 160 19.23 -9.95 17.19
C GLY A 160 20.67 -9.84 16.68
N ASP A 161 21.19 -10.88 16.04
CA ASP A 161 22.55 -10.92 15.51
C ASP A 161 22.63 -10.59 14.00
N VAL A 162 21.48 -10.24 13.42
CA VAL A 162 21.36 -9.86 12.02
C VAL A 162 20.43 -8.65 11.92
N GLU A 163 20.92 -7.57 11.33
CA GLU A 163 20.14 -6.39 10.98
C GLU A 163 20.05 -6.24 9.45
N VAL A 164 18.84 -6.01 8.95
CA VAL A 164 18.56 -5.88 7.51
C VAL A 164 17.84 -4.57 7.21
N GLY A 165 18.39 -3.82 6.27
CA GLY A 165 17.77 -2.60 5.76
C GLY A 165 16.53 -2.93 4.90
N ILE A 166 15.39 -2.40 5.31
CA ILE A 166 14.11 -2.49 4.60
C ILE A 166 13.87 -1.20 3.83
N SER A 167 13.70 -1.32 2.52
CA SER A 167 13.28 -0.23 1.64
C SER A 167 11.92 -0.52 1.02
N PRO A 168 11.30 0.45 0.33
CA PRO A 168 10.13 0.21 -0.52
C PRO A 168 10.36 -0.74 -1.71
N SER A 169 11.60 -1.16 -1.97
CA SER A 169 11.93 -2.10 -3.04
C SER A 169 12.02 -3.52 -2.47
N ASP A 170 11.02 -4.34 -2.79
CA ASP A 170 10.96 -5.74 -2.34
C ASP A 170 12.20 -6.51 -2.80
N GLU A 171 12.61 -6.35 -4.06
CA GLU A 171 13.79 -7.01 -4.63
C GLU A 171 15.07 -6.68 -3.84
N ARG A 172 15.29 -5.40 -3.53
CA ARG A 172 16.50 -4.96 -2.82
C ARG A 172 16.50 -5.40 -1.37
N THR A 173 15.33 -5.36 -0.75
CA THR A 173 15.12 -5.84 0.61
C THR A 173 15.36 -7.35 0.70
N GLU A 174 14.85 -8.14 -0.24
CA GLU A 174 15.10 -9.59 -0.33
C GLU A 174 16.59 -9.90 -0.55
N GLN A 175 17.25 -9.16 -1.46
CA GLN A 175 18.69 -9.29 -1.69
C GLN A 175 19.50 -9.05 -0.42
N ARG A 176 19.17 -8.02 0.37
CA ARG A 176 19.83 -7.76 1.66
C ARG A 176 19.57 -8.86 2.68
N LEU A 177 18.33 -9.36 2.77
CA LEU A 177 17.99 -10.46 3.69
C LEU A 177 18.81 -11.71 3.37
N ALA A 178 18.80 -12.14 2.11
CA ALA A 178 19.52 -13.32 1.66
C ALA A 178 21.04 -13.16 1.85
N LEU A 179 21.57 -11.97 1.56
CA LEU A 179 22.98 -11.64 1.79
C LEU A 179 23.34 -11.70 3.28
N ALA A 180 22.53 -11.10 4.15
CA ALA A 180 22.78 -11.06 5.57
C ALA A 180 22.89 -12.47 6.17
N TRP A 181 21.97 -13.37 5.82
CA TRP A 181 22.02 -14.77 6.26
C TRP A 181 23.19 -15.56 5.63
N THR A 182 23.54 -15.27 4.37
CA THR A 182 24.72 -15.86 3.72
C THR A 182 26.01 -15.47 4.44
N VAL A 183 26.16 -14.19 4.78
CA VAL A 183 27.31 -13.67 5.52
C VAL A 183 27.33 -14.22 6.95
N ARG A 184 26.17 -14.28 7.61
CA ARG A 184 26.01 -14.81 8.97
C ARG A 184 26.45 -16.28 9.10
N ALA A 185 26.30 -17.06 8.04
CA ALA A 185 26.72 -18.46 7.98
C ALA A 185 28.24 -18.65 7.82
N ILE A 186 29.01 -17.58 7.56
CA ILE A 186 30.48 -17.65 7.47
C ILE A 186 31.05 -17.97 8.87
N PRO A 187 31.91 -18.99 9.01
CA PRO A 187 32.49 -19.34 10.31
C PRO A 187 33.23 -18.16 10.96
N GLY A 188 32.92 -17.90 12.23
CA GLY A 188 33.54 -16.82 13.00
C GLY A 188 32.77 -15.49 12.97
N VAL A 189 31.76 -15.34 12.10
CA VAL A 189 30.85 -14.19 12.11
C VAL A 189 29.89 -14.31 13.29
N GLN A 190 29.73 -13.21 14.04
CA GLN A 190 28.83 -13.10 15.19
C GLN A 190 27.66 -12.20 14.87
N GLU A 191 27.90 -11.01 14.31
CA GLU A 191 26.86 -10.04 13.97
C GLU A 191 27.00 -9.57 12.53
N VAL A 192 25.88 -9.29 11.87
CA VAL A 192 25.83 -8.81 10.49
C VAL A 192 24.84 -7.67 10.36
N HIS A 193 25.28 -6.55 9.82
CA HIS A 193 24.44 -5.40 9.50
C HIS A 193 24.49 -5.16 7.99
N CYS A 194 23.41 -5.48 7.28
CA CYS A 194 23.25 -5.20 5.85
C CYS A 194 22.35 -3.98 5.68
N LEU A 195 22.96 -2.79 5.72
CA LEU A 195 22.29 -1.49 5.76
C LEU A 195 22.73 -0.61 4.59
N TRP A 196 22.46 0.69 4.70
CA TRP A 196 22.94 1.72 3.78
C TRP A 196 24.20 2.37 4.32
N THR A 197 25.00 2.91 3.41
CA THR A 197 26.09 3.80 3.77
C THR A 197 25.58 5.01 4.53
N THR A 198 26.35 5.47 5.52
CA THR A 198 26.13 6.77 6.16
C THR A 198 26.78 7.92 5.39
N ALA A 199 27.52 7.62 4.32
CA ALA A 199 28.16 8.61 3.47
C ALA A 199 27.16 9.14 2.44
N GLY A 200 26.40 10.17 2.82
CA GLY A 200 25.45 10.82 1.92
C GLY A 200 24.38 11.62 2.67
N GLU A 201 23.61 12.43 1.93
CA GLU A 201 22.47 13.19 2.49
C GLU A 201 21.18 12.37 2.56
N SER A 202 21.06 11.27 1.79
CA SER A 202 19.87 10.42 1.72
C SER A 202 20.22 8.94 1.56
N ARG A 203 19.36 8.05 2.05
CA ARG A 203 19.46 6.61 1.78
C ARG A 203 19.09 6.29 0.33
N SER A 204 19.65 5.20 -0.20
CA SER A 204 19.43 4.79 -1.59
C SER A 204 19.57 3.27 -1.76
N ASP A 205 18.80 2.71 -2.69
CA ASP A 205 18.87 1.30 -3.08
C ASP A 205 19.89 1.02 -4.20
N GLU A 206 20.69 2.03 -4.58
CA GLU A 206 21.79 1.86 -5.53
C GLU A 206 22.93 1.00 -4.94
N PRO A 207 23.64 0.21 -5.76
CA PRO A 207 24.69 -0.68 -5.27
C PRO A 207 25.81 -0.01 -4.45
N ASP A 208 26.20 1.20 -4.82
CA ASP A 208 27.24 2.00 -4.15
C ASP A 208 26.78 2.63 -2.83
N ALA A 209 25.46 2.68 -2.61
CA ALA A 209 24.85 3.15 -1.38
C ALA A 209 24.66 2.04 -0.32
N GLN A 210 25.04 0.80 -0.63
CA GLN A 210 24.93 -0.33 0.31
C GLN A 210 26.17 -0.44 1.20
N ALA A 211 25.95 -0.77 2.47
CA ALA A 211 27.02 -1.00 3.44
C ALA A 211 26.76 -2.30 4.22
N VAL A 212 27.79 -3.14 4.30
CA VAL A 212 27.76 -4.36 5.09
C VAL A 212 28.86 -4.31 6.15
N THR A 213 28.43 -4.23 7.41
CA THR A 213 29.32 -4.27 8.57
C THR A 213 29.18 -5.62 9.26
N VAL A 214 30.30 -6.25 9.60
CA VAL A 214 30.33 -7.57 10.20
C VAL A 214 31.21 -7.56 11.44
N GLU A 215 30.66 -8.05 12.55
CA GLU A 215 31.45 -8.35 13.73
C GLU A 215 31.78 -9.84 13.79
N THR A 216 33.06 -10.14 13.99
CA THR A 216 33.58 -11.49 14.13
C THR A 216 33.97 -11.78 15.57
N ALA A 217 34.12 -13.06 15.93
CA ALA A 217 34.57 -13.44 17.25
C ALA A 217 35.90 -12.77 17.62
N PRO A 218 36.08 -12.33 18.88
CA PRO A 218 37.23 -11.52 19.29
C PRO A 218 38.57 -12.26 19.15
N THR A 219 38.54 -13.60 19.12
CA THR A 219 39.72 -14.45 18.98
C THR A 219 39.43 -15.67 18.13
N GLY A 220 40.48 -16.31 17.60
CA GLY A 220 40.36 -17.57 16.85
C GLY A 220 39.85 -17.43 15.41
N VAL A 221 39.62 -16.19 14.93
CA VAL A 221 39.22 -15.88 13.55
C VAL A 221 40.39 -15.26 12.80
N ASP A 222 40.69 -15.79 11.63
CA ASP A 222 41.57 -15.11 10.67
C ASP A 222 40.79 -13.98 9.99
N GLN A 223 41.04 -12.76 10.46
CA GLN A 223 40.36 -11.54 9.99
C GLN A 223 40.55 -11.29 8.49
N HIS A 224 41.71 -11.62 7.94
CA HIS A 224 41.95 -11.41 6.51
C HIS A 224 41.10 -12.37 5.69
N THR A 225 41.10 -13.65 6.06
CA THR A 225 40.24 -14.66 5.41
C THR A 225 38.75 -14.33 5.57
N ALA A 226 38.32 -13.86 6.74
CA ALA A 226 36.95 -13.42 6.97
C ALA A 226 36.57 -12.23 6.06
N GLN A 227 37.38 -11.17 6.05
CA GLN A 227 37.19 -10.01 5.18
C GLN A 227 37.08 -10.42 3.71
N THR A 228 37.97 -11.27 3.20
CA THR A 228 37.93 -11.71 1.81
C THR A 228 36.63 -12.47 1.48
N ARG A 229 36.19 -13.39 2.35
CA ARG A 229 34.97 -14.17 2.12
C ARG A 229 33.71 -13.32 2.20
N VAL A 230 33.65 -12.42 3.18
CA VAL A 230 32.53 -11.48 3.32
C VAL A 230 32.48 -10.57 2.09
N ALA A 231 33.61 -9.95 1.71
CA ALA A 231 33.67 -9.08 0.54
C ALA A 231 33.26 -9.81 -0.74
N GLU A 232 33.73 -11.04 -0.97
CA GLU A 232 33.33 -11.83 -2.14
C GLU A 232 31.82 -12.11 -2.17
N ALA A 233 31.22 -12.47 -1.02
CA ALA A 233 29.78 -12.71 -0.92
C ALA A 233 28.97 -11.42 -1.17
N VAL A 234 29.42 -10.30 -0.58
CA VAL A 234 28.76 -9.00 -0.73
C VAL A 234 28.87 -8.48 -2.16
N HIS A 235 30.07 -8.44 -2.74
CA HIS A 235 30.32 -7.90 -4.08
C HIS A 235 29.70 -8.74 -5.20
N ARG A 236 29.30 -9.98 -4.91
CA ARG A 236 28.48 -10.79 -5.83
C ARG A 236 27.06 -10.26 -5.97
N VAL A 237 26.51 -9.66 -4.91
CA VAL A 237 25.14 -9.11 -4.88
C VAL A 237 25.16 -7.60 -5.14
N PHE A 238 26.06 -6.88 -4.48
CA PHE A 238 26.24 -5.43 -4.58
C PHE A 238 27.72 -5.11 -4.89
N PRO A 239 28.10 -5.03 -6.18
CA PRO A 239 29.51 -4.91 -6.60
C PRO A 239 30.26 -3.72 -6.01
N ASP A 240 29.56 -2.61 -5.76
CA ASP A 240 30.15 -1.35 -5.29
C ASP A 240 29.87 -1.10 -3.79
N ALA A 241 29.35 -2.09 -3.06
CA ALA A 241 29.04 -1.94 -1.65
C ALA A 241 30.29 -1.77 -0.78
N THR A 242 30.15 -0.96 0.27
CA THR A 242 31.16 -0.82 1.31
C THR A 242 31.10 -2.04 2.24
N VAL A 243 32.26 -2.64 2.54
CA VAL A 243 32.37 -3.82 3.40
C VAL A 243 33.37 -3.57 4.51
N GLU A 244 32.91 -3.66 5.75
CA GLU A 244 33.75 -3.54 6.95
C GLU A 244 33.62 -4.81 7.80
N VAL A 245 34.75 -5.46 8.08
CA VAL A 245 34.81 -6.60 9.00
C VAL A 245 35.73 -6.24 10.15
N ALA A 246 35.23 -6.35 11.37
CA ALA A 246 35.97 -6.06 12.59
C ALA A 246 35.80 -7.17 13.62
N PRO A 247 36.77 -7.36 14.54
CA PRO A 247 36.57 -8.19 15.72
C PRO A 247 35.62 -7.50 16.71
N ALA A 248 34.73 -8.28 17.32
CA ALA A 248 33.89 -7.82 18.41
C ALA A 248 34.74 -7.27 19.56
N LYS A 249 34.27 -6.19 20.20
CA LYS A 249 34.96 -5.58 21.34
C LYS A 249 34.86 -6.52 22.55
N SER A 250 36.00 -6.83 23.16
CA SER A 250 36.09 -7.67 24.37
C SER A 250 35.69 -6.94 25.65
#